data_AF-A0A818LR33-F1
#
_entry.id   AF-A0A818LR33-F1
#
_cell.length_a   1.000
_cell.length_b   1.000
_cell.length_c   1.000
_cell.angle_alpha   90.00
_cell.angle_beta   90.00
_cell.angle_gamma   90.00
#
_symmetry.space_group_name_H-M   'P 1'
#
loop_
_entity.id
_entity.type
_entity.pdbx_description
1 polymer ?
#
loop_
_entity_poly.entity_id
_entity_poly.type
_entity_poly.pdbx_seq_one_letter_code
_entity_poly.pdbx_strand_id
1 'polypeptide(L)'
;MATLNYSESINIEREKANLLCLIKLTLNALIDRSLSATSLPVLDDRNADVTNFIVTLERVLSFRMQGTWLSERHYFWDFIRPACIGSCRQSIIERVEEISNTRSLKEK
;
A
#
# COMPACT_ATOMS: atom_id res chain seq x y z
N MET A 1 -15.08 -24.48 7.62
CA MET A 1 -13.90 -24.22 8.47
C MET A 1 -12.71 -24.90 7.81
N ALA A 2 -11.88 -24.15 7.08
CA ALA A 2 -10.69 -24.69 6.44
C ALA A 2 -9.53 -24.70 7.45
N THR A 3 -9.06 -25.88 7.84
CA THR A 3 -7.84 -26.03 8.64
C THR A 3 -6.65 -25.78 7.72
N LEU A 4 -6.02 -24.61 7.84
CA LEU A 4 -4.75 -24.30 7.18
C LEU A 4 -3.70 -25.34 7.58
N ASN A 5 -3.02 -25.95 6.60
CA ASN A 5 -1.93 -26.86 6.88
C ASN A 5 -0.79 -26.09 7.56
N TYR A 6 -0.13 -26.69 8.54
CA TYR A 6 0.96 -26.08 9.32
C TYR A 6 2.07 -25.45 8.43
N SER A 7 2.35 -26.05 7.27
CA SER A 7 3.28 -25.53 6.27
C SER A 7 2.79 -24.25 5.57
N GLU A 8 1.48 -24.13 5.31
CA GLU A 8 0.88 -22.92 4.74
C GLU A 8 0.94 -21.76 5.74
N SER A 9 0.68 -22.04 7.02
CA SER A 9 0.81 -21.05 8.10
C SER A 9 2.24 -20.51 8.22
N ILE A 10 3.27 -21.37 8.11
CA ILE A 10 4.68 -20.92 8.13
C ILE A 10 5.02 -20.08 6.90
N ASN A 11 4.53 -20.46 5.72
CA ASN A 11 4.76 -19.69 4.50
C ASN A 11 4.10 -18.31 4.56
N ILE A 12 2.89 -18.22 5.13
CA ILE A 12 2.20 -16.95 5.38
C ILE A 12 3.02 -16.06 6.33
N GLU A 13 3.53 -16.58 7.43
CA GLU A 13 4.33 -15.80 8.39
C GLU A 13 5.67 -15.35 7.78
N ARG A 14 6.31 -16.18 6.96
CA ARG A 14 7.51 -15.78 6.20
C ARG A 14 7.22 -14.68 5.20
N GLU A 15 6.11 -14.78 4.47
CA GLU A 15 5.71 -13.75 3.51
C GLU A 15 5.42 -12.41 4.20
N LYS A 16 4.78 -12.42 5.38
CA LYS A 16 4.62 -11.21 6.22
C LYS A 16 5.96 -10.58 6.56
N ALA A 17 6.91 -11.38 7.01
CA ALA A 17 8.24 -10.90 7.39
C ALA A 17 9.00 -10.32 6.18
N ASN A 18 8.90 -10.97 5.02
CA ASN A 18 9.52 -10.53 3.77
C ASN A 18 8.92 -9.20 3.29
N LEU A 19 7.59 -9.08 3.29
CA LEU A 19 6.90 -7.84 2.91
C LEU A 19 7.23 -6.68 3.88
N LEU A 20 7.33 -6.96 5.18
CA LEU A 20 7.80 -5.98 6.17
C LEU A 20 9.27 -5.61 6.01
N CYS A 21 10.12 -6.52 5.55
CA CYS A 21 11.50 -6.22 5.22
C CYS A 21 11.57 -5.32 3.98
N LEU A 22 10.84 -5.68 2.92
CA LEU A 22 10.79 -4.94 1.66
C LEU A 22 10.27 -3.52 1.83
N ILE A 23 9.22 -3.30 2.63
CA ILE A 23 8.71 -1.94 2.88
C ILE A 23 9.73 -1.08 3.65
N LYS A 24 10.46 -1.67 4.60
CA LYS A 24 11.53 -0.95 5.32
C LYS A 24 12.69 -0.61 4.40
N LEU A 25 13.11 -1.55 3.55
CA LEU A 25 14.20 -1.33 2.59
C LEU A 25 13.84 -0.24 1.57
N THR A 26 12.63 -0.30 1.00
CA THR A 26 12.15 0.72 0.04
C THR A 26 11.96 2.09 0.69
N LEU A 27 11.48 2.14 1.93
CA LEU A 27 11.36 3.39 2.69
C LEU A 27 12.74 3.99 3.02
N ASN A 28 13.70 3.18 3.45
CA ASN A 28 15.06 3.63 3.71
C ASN A 28 15.72 4.16 2.42
N ALA A 29 15.59 3.45 1.30
CA ALA A 29 16.12 3.91 0.01
C ALA A 29 15.51 5.26 -0.42
N LEU A 30 14.20 5.46 -0.17
CA LEU A 30 13.52 6.71 -0.48
C LEU A 30 13.97 7.86 0.42
N ILE A 31 14.16 7.59 1.72
CA ILE A 31 14.70 8.57 2.68
C ILE A 31 16.14 8.94 2.32
N ASP A 32 17.00 7.95 2.10
CA ASP A 32 18.42 8.16 1.77
C ASP A 32 18.57 9.01 0.50
N ARG A 33 17.75 8.77 -0.53
CA ARG A 33 17.71 9.59 -1.74
C ARG A 33 17.18 11.00 -1.48
N SER A 34 16.16 11.15 -0.62
CA SER A 34 15.59 12.45 -0.26
C SER A 34 16.57 13.33 0.52
N LEU A 35 17.42 12.72 1.35
CA LEU A 35 18.44 13.38 2.18
C LEU A 35 19.76 13.61 1.43
N SER A 36 20.09 12.75 0.47
CA SER A 36 21.29 12.86 -0.37
C SER A 36 21.22 14.02 -1.37
N ALA A 37 20.02 14.48 -1.72
CA ALA A 37 19.83 15.55 -2.69
C ALA A 37 19.87 16.91 -1.98
N THR A 38 20.75 17.80 -2.46
CA THR A 38 20.96 19.17 -1.91
C THR A 38 19.71 20.06 -2.00
N SER A 39 18.70 19.64 -2.76
CA SER A 39 17.32 20.15 -2.71
C SER A 39 16.38 18.96 -2.64
N LEU A 40 15.30 19.04 -1.85
CA LEU A 40 14.27 17.99 -1.77
C LEU A 40 13.80 17.67 -3.21
N PRO A 41 14.18 16.51 -3.78
CA PRO A 41 13.87 16.21 -5.16
C PRO A 41 12.36 16.04 -5.21
N VAL A 42 11.71 16.65 -6.20
CA VAL A 42 10.28 16.45 -6.43
C VAL A 42 10.10 14.94 -6.64
N LEU A 43 9.51 14.28 -5.64
CA LEU A 43 9.17 12.87 -5.69
C LEU A 43 7.97 12.73 -6.62
N ASP A 44 8.28 12.65 -7.91
CA ASP A 44 7.31 12.53 -9.00
C ASP A 44 7.15 11.06 -9.44
N ASP A 45 6.08 10.76 -10.16
CA ASP A 45 5.72 9.41 -10.65
C ASP A 45 6.76 8.81 -11.61
N ARG A 46 7.75 9.61 -12.00
CA ARG A 46 8.90 9.22 -12.82
C ARG A 46 10.02 8.55 -12.02
N ASN A 47 9.97 8.61 -10.68
CA ASN A 47 10.99 8.02 -9.82
C ASN A 47 10.64 6.55 -9.51
N ALA A 48 11.46 5.63 -10.02
CA ALA A 48 11.30 4.20 -9.81
C ALA A 48 11.28 3.80 -8.32
N ASP A 49 11.97 4.51 -7.44
CA ASP A 49 11.97 4.21 -6.01
C ASP A 49 10.63 4.55 -5.35
N VAL A 50 9.97 5.62 -5.80
CA VAL A 50 8.61 5.99 -5.38
C VAL A 50 7.61 4.95 -5.87
N THR A 51 7.69 4.57 -7.15
CA THR A 51 6.85 3.51 -7.72
C THR A 51 7.03 2.18 -6.98
N ASN A 52 8.27 1.79 -6.69
CA ASN A 52 8.59 0.55 -5.96
C ASN A 52 8.03 0.58 -4.53
N PHE A 53 8.12 1.72 -3.85
CA PHE A 53 7.53 1.90 -2.53
C PHE A 53 6.00 1.76 -2.57
N ILE A 54 5.32 2.44 -3.51
CA ILE A 54 3.85 2.37 -3.65
C ILE A 54 3.38 0.93 -3.93
N VAL A 55 4.04 0.23 -4.87
CA VAL A 55 3.73 -1.17 -5.19
C VAL A 55 3.98 -2.09 -3.99
N THR A 56 5.03 -1.85 -3.22
CA THR A 56 5.33 -2.63 -2.01
C THR A 56 4.30 -2.38 -0.91
N LEU A 57 3.89 -1.13 -0.72
CA LEU A 57 2.83 -0.75 0.21
C LEU A 57 1.49 -1.42 -0.15
N GLU A 58 1.12 -1.41 -1.44
CA GLU A 58 -0.08 -2.08 -1.96
C GLU A 58 -0.05 -3.58 -1.62
N ARG A 59 1.09 -4.26 -1.82
CA ARG A 59 1.26 -5.69 -1.51
C ARG A 59 1.14 -5.96 -0.01
N VAL A 60 1.78 -5.17 0.84
CA VAL A 60 1.71 -5.30 2.31
C VAL A 60 0.27 -5.19 2.80
N LEU A 61 -0.48 -4.22 2.28
CA LEU A 61 -1.86 -3.96 2.70
C LEU A 61 -2.83 -5.00 2.13
N SER A 62 -2.67 -5.40 0.87
CA SER A 62 -3.45 -6.46 0.25
C SER A 62 -3.26 -7.80 0.97
N PHE A 63 -2.03 -8.11 1.39
CA PHE A 63 -1.74 -9.33 2.15
C PHE A 63 -2.43 -9.34 3.53
N ARG A 64 -2.47 -8.19 4.23
CA ARG A 64 -3.20 -8.05 5.51
C ARG A 64 -4.71 -8.19 5.33
N MET A 65 -5.24 -7.81 4.18
CA MET A 65 -6.68 -7.84 3.89
C MET A 65 -7.19 -9.21 3.39
N GLN A 66 -6.31 -10.13 2.97
CA GLN A 66 -6.68 -11.47 2.52
C GLN A 66 -7.39 -12.34 3.59
N GLY A 67 -7.39 -11.94 4.86
CA GLY A 67 -7.99 -12.71 5.96
C GLY A 67 -9.25 -12.13 6.61
N THR A 68 -9.66 -10.90 6.29
CA THR A 68 -10.72 -10.21 7.04
C THR A 68 -11.91 -9.85 6.15
N TRP A 69 -12.92 -10.72 6.28
CA TRP A 69 -14.36 -10.46 6.19
C TRP A 69 -15.07 -10.32 4.82
N LEU A 70 -15.54 -11.48 4.36
CA LEU A 70 -16.76 -11.75 3.54
C LEU A 70 -16.76 -11.32 2.06
N SER A 71 -16.29 -12.25 1.23
CA SER A 71 -16.83 -12.61 -0.11
C SER A 71 -16.79 -11.60 -1.26
N GLU A 72 -16.40 -10.34 -1.08
CA GLU A 72 -16.21 -9.41 -2.20
C GLU A 72 -14.74 -9.00 -2.36
N ARG A 73 -14.30 -8.75 -3.60
CA ARG A 73 -12.96 -8.25 -3.92
C ARG A 73 -12.83 -6.82 -3.39
N HIS A 74 -12.55 -6.66 -2.11
CA HIS A 74 -12.28 -5.36 -1.54
C HIS A 74 -10.87 -4.91 -1.91
N TYR A 75 -10.79 -3.73 -2.52
CA TYR A 75 -9.54 -3.09 -2.90
C TYR A 75 -9.07 -2.19 -1.74
N PHE A 76 -7.77 -1.90 -1.68
CA PHE A 76 -7.17 -1.02 -0.67
C PHE A 76 -7.95 0.29 -0.46
N TRP A 77 -8.50 0.86 -1.54
CA TRP A 77 -9.34 2.06 -1.51
C TRP A 77 -10.58 1.93 -0.61
N ASP A 78 -11.21 0.75 -0.58
CA ASP A 78 -12.41 0.48 0.23
C ASP A 78 -12.13 0.59 1.74
N PHE A 79 -10.86 0.46 2.15
CA PHE A 79 -10.42 0.61 3.53
C PHE A 79 -9.93 2.02 3.84
N ILE A 80 -9.17 2.62 2.93
CA ILE A 80 -8.60 3.96 3.09
C ILE A 80 -9.69 5.02 3.15
N ARG A 81 -10.66 4.93 2.24
CA ARG A 81 -11.76 5.89 2.11
C ARG A 81 -12.48 6.09 3.45
N PRO A 82 -13.10 5.06 4.08
CA PRO A 82 -13.80 5.25 5.34
C PRO A 82 -12.88 5.62 6.51
N ALA A 83 -11.62 5.14 6.52
CA ALA A 83 -10.66 5.50 7.57
C ALA A 83 -10.21 6.97 7.52
N CYS A 84 -10.34 7.61 6.36
CA CYS A 84 -9.97 9.02 6.17
C CYS A 84 -11.16 9.97 6.26
N ILE A 85 -12.40 9.47 6.25
CA ILE A 85 -13.61 10.27 6.45
C ILE A 85 -13.60 10.92 7.83
N GLY A 86 -13.71 12.26 7.86
CA GLY A 86 -13.65 13.05 9.10
C GLY A 86 -12.24 13.26 9.66
N SER A 87 -11.20 12.86 8.93
CA SER A 87 -9.80 13.16 9.27
C SER A 87 -9.31 14.43 8.55
N CYS A 88 -8.13 14.95 8.95
CA CYS A 88 -7.46 16.05 8.24
C CYS A 88 -7.10 15.73 6.77
N ARG A 89 -7.30 14.49 6.33
CA ARG A 89 -7.02 13.99 4.97
C ARG A 89 -8.28 13.87 4.10
N GLN A 90 -9.44 14.31 4.58
CA GLN A 90 -10.71 14.28 3.83
C GLN A 90 -10.61 14.93 2.44
N SER A 91 -9.94 16.08 2.35
CA SER A 91 -9.75 16.79 1.07
C SER A 91 -8.92 16.01 0.04
N ILE A 92 -8.08 15.06 0.49
CA ILE A 92 -7.32 14.18 -0.41
C ILE A 92 -8.25 13.10 -0.96
N ILE A 93 -9.14 12.56 -0.14
CA ILE A 93 -10.13 11.56 -0.57
C ILE A 93 -11.08 12.15 -1.61
N GLU A 94 -11.61 13.34 -1.35
CA GLU A 94 -12.49 14.06 -2.29
C GLU A 94 -11.78 14.30 -3.62
N ARG A 95 -10.53 14.76 -3.59
CA ARG A 95 -9.73 14.95 -4.80
C ARG A 95 -9.52 13.65 -5.58
N VAL A 96 -9.23 12.53 -4.92
CA VAL A 96 -9.05 11.22 -5.59
C VAL A 96 -10.38 10.72 -6.17
N GLU A 97 -11.51 10.98 -5.51
CA GLU A 97 -12.84 10.67 -6.03
C GLU A 97 -13.20 11.50 -7.28
N GLU A 98 -12.73 12.74 -7.34
CA GLU A 98 -12.91 13.66 -8.46
C GLU A 98 -11.98 13.37 -9.66
N ILE A 99 -10.96 12.50 -9.51
CA ILE A 99 -10.12 12.05 -10.64
C ILE A 99 -10.95 11.17 -11.57
N SER A 100 -11.58 11.81 -12.55
CA SER A 100 -12.46 11.23 -13.55
C SER A 100 -11.80 10.20 -14.48
N ASN A 101 -10.46 10.08 -14.46
CA ASN A 101 -9.69 9.17 -15.30
C ASN A 101 -9.26 7.86 -14.60
N THR A 102 -9.65 7.65 -13.35
CA THR A 102 -9.43 6.38 -12.64
C THR A 102 -10.45 5.34 -13.11
N ARG A 103 -9.99 4.21 -13.66
CA ARG A 103 -10.86 3.18 -14.27
C ARG A 103 -11.16 2.02 -13.30
N SER A 104 -10.52 2.00 -12.14
CA SER A 104 -10.66 0.95 -11.14
C SER A 104 -10.38 1.44 -9.71
N LEU A 105 -10.92 0.72 -8.71
CA LEU A 105 -10.63 0.94 -7.28
C LEU A 105 -9.17 0.65 -6.89
N LYS A 106 -8.40 0.02 -7.79
CA LYS A 106 -6.97 -0.21 -7.61
C LYS A 106 -6.14 1.01 -7.98
N GLU A 107 -6.62 1.80 -8.94
CA GLU A 107 -5.96 3.03 -9.38
C GLU A 107 -6.29 4.23 -8.48
N LYS A 108 -7.33 4.11 -7.65
CA LYS A 108 -7.67 5.06 -6.59
C LYS A 108 -6.90 4.72 -5.32
#